data_AF-A0AAW5R2G3-F1
#
_entry.id   AF-A0AAW5R2G3-F1
#
_cell.length_a   1.000
_cell.length_b   1.000
_cell.length_c   1.000
_cell.angle_alpha   90.00
_cell.angle_beta   90.00
_cell.angle_gamma   90.00
#
_symmetry.space_group_name_H-M   'P 1'
#
loop_
_entity.id
_entity.type
_entity.pdbx_description
1 polymer ?
#
loop_
_entity_poly.entity_id
_entity_poly.type
_entity_poly.pdbx_seq_one_letter_code
_entity_poly.pdbx_strand_id
1 'polypeptide(L)'
;MLKNELVRQGNWLFRWRSYLPLVIVPVAVIAFMQSDWVNRVLGDTVEDVWDYACFAIAFSGLVVRGLIVGFVPRGTSGRTSEQKAEALNTTGMYSQMRHPLYFANFLVFLGFMLVFKSVVFVLFGTVAYFLYYERIMLAEEAFLEDKYGDRYRRWAEKTPVFLPRLSGWVRPALPFSFKTVLRREYPGFYLITIFFFVVEWLEAFVLDKESFVAWIAEEPAWLAFLVVGTFTYVGLRVARKHTSWLAVAGR
;
A
#
# COMPACT_ATOMS: atom_id res chain seq x y z
N MET A 1 28.29 6.84 15.01
CA MET A 1 28.44 6.22 13.67
C MET A 1 27.18 6.47 12.86
N LEU A 2 27.31 6.71 11.55
CA LEU A 2 26.18 7.02 10.66
C LEU A 2 25.05 5.97 10.69
N LYS A 3 25.41 4.67 10.71
CA LYS A 3 24.43 3.56 10.79
C LYS A 3 23.46 3.72 11.96
N ASN A 4 23.97 4.03 13.16
CA ASN A 4 23.14 4.17 14.37
C ASN A 4 22.19 5.36 14.25
N GLU A 5 22.62 6.45 13.62
CA GLU A 5 21.78 7.62 13.37
C GLU A 5 20.63 7.29 12.41
N LEU A 6 20.93 6.63 11.29
CA LEU A 6 19.93 6.22 10.31
C LEU A 6 18.93 5.21 10.89
N VAL A 7 19.38 4.27 11.73
CA VAL A 7 18.49 3.34 12.45
C VAL A 7 17.58 4.09 13.43
N ARG A 8 18.11 5.07 14.17
CA ARG A 8 17.31 5.90 15.09
C ARG A 8 16.24 6.69 14.34
N GLN A 9 16.61 7.30 13.22
CA GLN A 9 15.66 8.00 12.34
C GLN A 9 14.62 7.04 11.77
N GLY A 10 15.04 5.85 11.32
CA GLY A 10 14.14 4.81 10.82
C GLY A 10 13.10 4.36 11.85
N ASN A 11 13.51 4.18 13.11
CA ASN A 11 12.58 3.86 14.20
C ASN A 11 11.57 4.98 14.46
N TRP A 12 12.01 6.24 14.43
CA TRP A 12 11.11 7.39 14.54
C TRP A 12 10.12 7.43 13.36
N LEU A 13 10.61 7.27 12.13
CA LEU A 13 9.82 7.24 10.92
C LEU A 13 8.81 6.07 10.92
N PHE A 14 9.21 4.90 11.43
CA PHE A 14 8.33 3.74 11.58
C PHE A 14 7.18 4.04 12.53
N ARG A 15 7.44 4.67 13.68
CA ARG A 15 6.41 5.03 14.67
C ARG A 15 5.36 5.98 14.09
N TRP A 16 5.78 6.94 13.28
CA TRP A 16 4.91 7.99 12.73
C TRP A 16 4.43 7.73 11.30
N ARG A 17 4.67 6.53 10.77
CA ARG A 17 4.45 6.22 9.35
C ARG A 17 3.07 6.44 8.79
N SER A 18 2.06 6.41 9.65
CA SER A 18 0.67 6.62 9.24
C SER A 18 0.35 8.08 8.91
N TYR A 19 1.15 9.03 9.40
CA TYR A 19 0.89 10.47 9.25
C TYR A 19 1.80 11.14 8.21
N LEU A 20 2.99 10.58 7.97
CA LEU A 20 3.99 11.16 7.08
C LEU A 20 3.54 11.28 5.62
N PRO A 21 2.68 10.41 5.07
CA PRO A 21 2.08 10.65 3.75
C PRO A 21 1.33 11.99 3.66
N LEU A 22 0.86 12.57 4.76
CA LEU A 22 0.17 13.87 4.73
C LEU A 22 1.10 15.04 4.32
N VAL A 23 2.42 14.87 4.43
CA VAL A 23 3.40 15.88 4.00
C VAL A 23 3.36 16.10 2.49
N ILE A 24 2.90 15.10 1.72
CA ILE A 24 2.83 15.20 0.25
C ILE A 24 1.58 15.95 -0.23
N VAL A 25 0.59 16.16 0.65
CA VAL A 25 -0.72 16.73 0.29
C VAL A 25 -0.61 18.11 -0.39
N PRO A 26 0.21 19.08 0.07
CA PRO A 26 0.34 20.36 -0.64
C PRO A 26 0.83 20.20 -2.08
N VAL A 27 1.78 19.27 -2.31
CA VAL A 27 2.29 18.98 -3.66
C VAL A 27 1.21 18.27 -4.49
N ALA A 28 0.42 17.39 -3.86
CA ALA A 28 -0.71 16.73 -4.51
C ALA A 28 -1.79 17.72 -4.94
N VAL A 29 -2.09 18.73 -4.12
CA VAL A 29 -3.03 19.81 -4.48
C VAL A 29 -2.51 20.61 -5.67
N ILE A 30 -1.22 20.95 -5.70
CA ILE A 30 -0.63 21.65 -6.85
C ILE A 30 -0.73 20.79 -8.12
N ALA A 31 -0.45 19.48 -8.01
CA ALA A 31 -0.55 18.54 -9.12
C ALA A 31 -1.99 18.40 -9.62
N PHE A 32 -2.95 18.30 -8.70
CA PHE A 32 -4.39 18.24 -8.97
C PHE A 32 -4.89 19.46 -9.75
N MET A 33 -4.45 20.67 -9.38
CA MET A 33 -4.84 21.90 -10.09
C MET A 33 -4.30 21.96 -11.54
N GLN A 34 -3.49 20.97 -11.94
CA GLN A 34 -2.89 20.85 -13.26
C GLN A 34 -3.25 19.53 -13.94
N SER A 35 -4.15 18.70 -13.38
CA SER A 35 -4.43 17.35 -13.90
C SER A 35 -5.26 17.33 -15.20
N ASP A 36 -6.02 18.40 -15.46
CA ASP A 36 -6.94 18.57 -16.61
C ASP A 36 -6.28 18.53 -18.00
N TRP A 37 -4.95 18.47 -18.09
CA TRP A 37 -4.26 18.53 -19.37
C TRP A 37 -4.48 17.25 -20.20
N VAL A 38 -4.64 16.09 -19.55
CA VAL A 38 -4.90 14.82 -20.25
C VAL A 38 -6.25 14.90 -20.95
N ASN A 39 -7.30 15.30 -20.23
CA ASN A 39 -8.61 15.60 -20.80
C ASN A 39 -8.51 16.51 -22.03
N ARG A 40 -7.91 17.70 -21.84
CA ARG A 40 -7.89 18.76 -22.86
C ARG A 40 -7.12 18.38 -24.12
N VAL A 41 -6.11 17.51 -24.02
CA VAL A 41 -5.20 17.17 -25.11
C VAL A 41 -5.54 15.82 -25.75
N LEU A 42 -5.94 14.84 -24.95
CA LEU A 42 -6.13 13.45 -25.36
C LEU A 42 -7.59 12.99 -25.31
N GLY A 43 -8.47 13.75 -24.64
CA GLY A 43 -9.91 13.51 -24.53
C GLY A 43 -10.31 12.59 -23.37
N ASP A 44 -11.58 12.69 -23.00
CA ASP A 44 -12.20 12.03 -21.83
C ASP A 44 -11.95 10.52 -21.80
N THR A 45 -12.06 9.83 -22.94
CA THR A 45 -11.86 8.37 -22.99
C THR A 45 -10.44 7.95 -22.59
N VAL A 46 -9.43 8.74 -22.92
CA VAL A 46 -8.03 8.42 -22.56
C VAL A 46 -7.80 8.65 -21.08
N GLU A 47 -8.44 9.68 -20.53
CA GLU A 47 -8.45 9.98 -19.11
C GLU A 47 -9.12 8.87 -18.31
N ASP A 48 -10.33 8.45 -18.68
CA ASP A 48 -11.02 7.32 -18.05
C ASP A 48 -10.13 6.08 -17.99
N VAL A 49 -9.54 5.70 -19.13
CA VAL A 49 -8.66 4.53 -19.22
C VAL A 49 -7.45 4.68 -18.31
N TRP A 50 -6.90 5.89 -18.21
CA TRP A 50 -5.79 6.20 -17.31
C TRP A 50 -6.19 6.06 -15.85
N ASP A 51 -7.35 6.57 -15.45
CA ASP A 51 -7.79 6.55 -14.05
C ASP A 51 -8.18 5.13 -13.61
N TYR A 52 -8.82 4.34 -14.49
CA TYR A 52 -9.00 2.90 -14.26
C TYR A 52 -7.66 2.13 -14.19
N ALA A 53 -6.66 2.51 -14.99
CA ALA A 53 -5.33 1.90 -14.90
C ALA A 53 -4.64 2.25 -13.57
N CYS A 54 -4.77 3.49 -13.10
CA CYS A 54 -4.28 3.93 -11.79
C CYS A 54 -4.94 3.14 -10.65
N PHE A 55 -6.27 2.98 -10.72
CA PHE A 55 -7.03 2.16 -9.79
C PHE A 55 -6.55 0.70 -9.81
N ALA A 56 -6.35 0.12 -10.99
CA ALA A 56 -5.87 -1.25 -11.15
C ALA A 56 -4.45 -1.44 -10.58
N ILE A 57 -3.55 -0.48 -10.78
CA ILE A 57 -2.21 -0.49 -10.16
C ILE A 57 -2.33 -0.48 -8.64
N ALA A 58 -3.14 0.44 -8.08
CA ALA A 58 -3.32 0.50 -6.63
C ALA A 58 -3.91 -0.80 -6.08
N PHE A 59 -4.93 -1.33 -6.75
CA PHE A 59 -5.59 -2.57 -6.37
C PHE A 59 -4.65 -3.78 -6.47
N SER A 60 -3.78 -3.85 -7.49
CA SER A 60 -2.74 -4.88 -7.60
C SER A 60 -1.80 -4.87 -6.40
N GLY A 61 -1.44 -3.69 -5.90
CA GLY A 61 -0.69 -3.53 -4.66
C GLY A 61 -1.40 -4.17 -3.47
N LEU A 62 -2.71 -3.92 -3.33
CA LEU A 62 -3.53 -4.57 -2.31
C LEU A 62 -3.62 -6.09 -2.49
N VAL A 63 -3.72 -6.60 -3.72
CA VAL A 63 -3.70 -8.04 -4.00
C VAL A 63 -2.38 -8.64 -3.56
N VAL A 64 -1.24 -8.04 -3.92
CA VAL A 64 0.09 -8.49 -3.48
C VAL A 64 0.19 -8.46 -1.95
N ARG A 65 -0.32 -7.42 -1.27
CA ARG A 65 -0.40 -7.38 0.20
C ARG A 65 -1.21 -8.54 0.74
N GLY A 66 -2.37 -8.83 0.16
CA GLY A 66 -3.22 -9.95 0.53
C GLY A 66 -2.51 -11.30 0.36
N LEU A 67 -1.81 -11.49 -0.76
CA LEU A 67 -1.00 -12.69 -1.00
C LEU A 67 0.08 -12.86 0.06
N ILE A 68 0.78 -11.79 0.46
CA ILE A 68 1.79 -11.85 1.53
C ILE A 68 1.12 -12.20 2.86
N VAL A 69 0.14 -11.41 3.27
CA VAL A 69 -0.51 -11.51 4.58
C VAL A 69 -1.28 -12.82 4.76
N GLY A 70 -1.76 -13.40 3.67
CA GLY A 70 -2.42 -14.71 3.69
C GLY A 70 -1.49 -15.86 4.07
N PHE A 71 -0.17 -15.69 4.04
CA PHE A 71 0.82 -16.72 4.37
C PHE A 71 1.65 -16.45 5.63
N VAL A 72 1.62 -15.23 6.18
CA VAL A 72 2.48 -14.88 7.33
C VAL A 72 1.99 -15.51 8.65
N PRO A 73 2.91 -15.90 9.54
CA PRO A 73 2.59 -16.35 10.89
C PRO A 73 2.11 -15.20 11.79
N ARG A 74 1.49 -15.56 12.92
CA ARG A 74 1.13 -14.60 13.99
C ARG A 74 2.35 -13.79 14.45
N GLY A 75 2.09 -12.56 14.89
CA GLY A 75 3.13 -11.70 15.49
C GLY A 75 4.22 -11.22 14.53
N THR A 76 3.98 -11.36 13.22
CA THR A 76 4.83 -10.78 12.17
C THR A 76 4.00 -9.90 11.25
N SER A 77 4.67 -8.98 10.54
CA SER A 77 4.05 -8.22 9.45
C SER A 77 2.79 -7.44 9.91
N GLY A 78 2.79 -6.98 11.16
CA GLY A 78 1.67 -6.32 11.82
C GLY A 78 1.67 -4.81 11.65
N ARG A 79 0.54 -4.17 11.93
CA ARG A 79 0.39 -2.70 11.98
C ARG A 79 0.65 -2.20 13.40
N THR A 80 1.89 -2.34 13.88
CA THR A 80 2.31 -1.91 15.22
C THR A 80 3.19 -0.65 15.16
N SER A 81 3.17 0.17 16.21
CA SER A 81 4.02 1.36 16.34
C SER A 81 5.49 1.03 16.67
N GLU A 82 5.78 -0.23 17.00
CA GLU A 82 7.10 -0.75 17.33
C GLU A 82 7.42 -1.98 16.48
N GLN A 83 8.72 -2.22 16.29
CA GLN A 83 9.21 -3.39 15.57
C GLN A 83 8.86 -4.66 16.35
N LYS A 84 8.15 -5.58 15.68
CA LYS A 84 7.72 -6.86 16.26
C LYS A 84 7.88 -7.96 15.23
N ALA A 85 8.61 -9.00 15.61
CA ALA A 85 8.76 -10.22 14.84
C ALA A 85 8.80 -11.41 15.79
N GLU A 86 7.73 -12.19 15.89
CA GLU A 86 7.74 -13.46 16.63
C GLU A 86 8.49 -14.55 15.86
N ALA A 87 8.52 -14.45 14.53
CA ALA A 87 9.27 -15.35 13.65
C ALA A 87 9.98 -14.57 12.52
N LEU A 88 11.06 -15.15 12.00
CA LEU A 88 11.74 -14.64 10.81
C LEU A 88 11.07 -15.20 9.55
N ASN A 89 10.44 -14.33 8.77
CA ASN A 89 9.77 -14.72 7.52
C ASN A 89 10.79 -14.82 6.38
N THR A 90 10.96 -16.03 5.82
CA THR A 90 11.92 -16.30 4.73
C THR A 90 11.32 -17.09 3.56
N THR A 91 10.01 -17.38 3.61
CA THR A 91 9.29 -18.19 2.61
C THR A 91 8.22 -17.36 1.89
N GLY A 92 7.70 -17.88 0.78
CA GLY A 92 6.78 -17.15 -0.09
C GLY A 92 7.43 -15.90 -0.68
N MET A 93 6.72 -14.77 -0.66
CA MET A 93 7.24 -13.50 -1.17
C MET A 93 8.52 -13.03 -0.44
N TYR A 94 8.70 -13.39 0.83
CA TYR A 94 9.94 -13.11 1.58
C TYR A 94 11.15 -13.93 1.09
N SER A 95 10.95 -14.94 0.23
CA SER A 95 12.05 -15.63 -0.44
C SER A 95 12.54 -14.93 -1.72
N GLN A 96 11.77 -13.95 -2.21
CA GLN A 96 12.06 -13.20 -3.44
C GLN A 96 12.60 -11.81 -3.15
N MET A 97 12.24 -11.21 -2.01
CA MET A 97 12.77 -9.93 -1.53
C MET A 97 12.63 -9.85 -0.01
N ARG A 98 13.38 -8.95 0.63
CA ARG A 98 13.34 -8.77 2.09
C ARG A 98 12.11 -8.00 2.57
N HIS A 99 11.63 -7.05 1.77
CA HIS A 99 10.56 -6.11 2.16
C HIS A 99 9.31 -6.13 1.26
N PRO A 100 8.64 -7.29 1.08
CA PRO A 100 7.53 -7.43 0.14
C PRO A 100 6.30 -6.59 0.46
N LEU A 101 6.06 -6.26 1.74
CA LEU A 101 4.96 -5.38 2.12
C LEU A 101 5.21 -3.92 1.74
N TYR A 102 6.47 -3.47 1.75
CA TYR A 102 6.81 -2.13 1.27
C TYR A 102 6.71 -2.08 -0.25
N PHE A 103 7.20 -3.09 -0.96
CA PHE A 103 6.94 -3.21 -2.40
C PHE A 103 5.45 -3.12 -2.75
N ALA A 104 4.61 -3.87 -2.05
CA ALA A 104 3.16 -3.84 -2.28
C ALA A 104 2.53 -2.49 -1.91
N ASN A 105 3.01 -1.82 -0.85
CA ASN A 105 2.60 -0.46 -0.50
C ASN A 105 3.02 0.57 -1.56
N PHE A 106 4.19 0.38 -2.19
CA PHE A 106 4.66 1.25 -3.25
C PHE A 106 3.71 1.19 -4.46
N LEU A 107 3.20 0.01 -4.83
CA LEU A 107 2.19 -0.11 -5.89
C LEU A 107 0.89 0.64 -5.55
N VAL A 108 0.39 0.50 -4.31
CA VAL A 108 -0.77 1.28 -3.84
C VAL A 108 -0.51 2.79 -3.96
N PHE A 109 0.65 3.21 -3.46
CA PHE A 109 1.06 4.61 -3.47
C PHE A 109 1.27 5.15 -4.89
N LEU A 110 1.82 4.35 -5.79
CA LEU A 110 2.04 4.70 -7.18
C LEU A 110 0.71 4.94 -7.91
N GLY A 111 -0.28 4.06 -7.74
CA GLY A 111 -1.61 4.27 -8.30
C GLY A 111 -2.26 5.56 -7.80
N PHE A 112 -2.10 5.89 -6.51
CA PHE A 112 -2.59 7.15 -5.95
C PHE A 112 -1.87 8.40 -6.48
N MET A 113 -0.61 8.28 -6.92
CA MET A 113 0.10 9.42 -7.49
C MET A 113 -0.20 9.63 -8.97
N LEU A 114 -0.37 8.53 -9.72
CA LEU A 114 -0.56 8.57 -11.16
C LEU A 114 -1.91 9.20 -11.56
N VAL A 115 -2.95 9.10 -10.72
CA VAL A 115 -4.26 9.72 -10.98
C VAL A 115 -4.18 11.25 -11.10
N PHE A 116 -3.20 11.89 -10.45
CA PHE A 116 -2.99 13.35 -10.57
C PHE A 116 -2.32 13.75 -11.90
N LYS A 117 -2.04 12.80 -12.79
CA LYS A 117 -1.54 13.02 -14.16
C LYS A 117 -0.30 13.92 -14.24
N SER A 118 0.49 13.97 -13.17
CA SER A 118 1.67 14.87 -13.04
C SER A 118 2.96 14.07 -12.89
N VAL A 119 3.80 14.12 -13.92
CA VAL A 119 5.11 13.43 -13.92
C VAL A 119 6.01 13.94 -12.79
N VAL A 120 6.02 15.25 -12.54
CA VAL A 120 6.81 15.85 -11.47
C VAL A 120 6.35 15.35 -10.10
N PHE A 121 5.03 15.25 -9.89
CA PHE A 121 4.47 14.73 -8.65
C PHE A 121 4.85 13.27 -8.42
N VAL A 122 4.72 12.43 -9.45
CA VAL A 122 5.06 11.00 -9.39
C VAL A 122 6.56 10.81 -9.11
N LEU A 123 7.44 11.57 -9.77
CA LEU A 123 8.88 11.51 -9.53
C LEU A 123 9.24 11.94 -8.11
N PHE A 124 8.71 13.09 -7.67
CA PHE A 124 8.92 13.60 -6.32
C PHE A 124 8.45 12.59 -5.27
N GLY A 125 7.22 12.09 -5.40
CA GLY A 125 6.66 11.12 -4.46
C GLY A 125 7.40 9.79 -4.48
N THR A 126 7.87 9.32 -5.64
CA THR A 126 8.70 8.11 -5.74
C THR A 126 10.02 8.27 -5.00
N VAL A 127 10.75 9.38 -5.21
CA VAL A 127 12.01 9.66 -4.49
C VAL A 127 11.75 9.79 -2.99
N ALA A 128 10.72 10.53 -2.59
CA ALA A 128 10.33 10.69 -1.20
C ALA A 128 9.99 9.34 -0.55
N TYR A 129 9.25 8.48 -1.25
CA TYR A 129 8.93 7.13 -0.79
C TYR A 129 10.19 6.33 -0.50
N PHE A 130 11.16 6.30 -1.42
CA PHE A 130 12.37 5.51 -1.24
C PHE A 130 13.29 6.06 -0.15
N LEU A 131 13.51 7.37 -0.07
CA LEU A 131 14.29 7.99 1.01
C LEU A 131 13.67 7.72 2.39
N TYR A 132 12.33 7.69 2.43
CA TYR A 132 11.57 7.43 3.64
C TYR A 132 11.63 5.96 4.07
N TYR A 133 11.26 5.04 3.17
CA TYR A 133 11.21 3.62 3.46
C TYR A 133 12.59 2.98 3.59
N GLU A 134 13.63 3.50 2.94
CA GLU A 134 15.01 3.03 3.13
C GLU A 134 15.41 3.07 4.60
N ARG A 135 15.15 4.18 5.28
CA ARG A 135 15.48 4.35 6.70
C ARG A 135 14.69 3.39 7.58
N ILE A 136 13.41 3.18 7.25
CA ILE A 136 12.56 2.22 7.97
C ILE A 136 13.05 0.79 7.78
N MET A 137 13.35 0.41 6.53
CA MET A 137 13.91 -0.89 6.19
C MET A 137 15.20 -1.10 6.97
N LEU A 138 16.13 -0.14 6.98
CA LEU A 138 17.37 -0.24 7.73
C LEU A 138 17.14 -0.48 9.23
N ALA A 139 16.18 0.22 9.84
CA ALA A 139 15.84 0.02 11.25
C ALA A 139 15.22 -1.36 11.53
N GLU A 140 14.35 -1.84 10.63
CA GLU A 140 13.76 -3.17 10.70
C GLU A 140 14.82 -4.27 10.54
N GLU A 141 15.73 -4.11 9.58
CA GLU A 141 16.84 -5.03 9.34
C GLU A 141 17.80 -5.08 10.53
N ALA A 142 18.14 -3.94 11.14
CA ALA A 142 18.96 -3.89 12.34
C ALA A 142 18.29 -4.61 13.53
N PHE A 143 16.97 -4.42 13.70
CA PHE A 143 16.19 -5.13 14.71
C PHE A 143 16.17 -6.65 14.47
N LEU A 144 16.00 -7.09 13.22
CA LEU A 144 16.00 -8.50 12.87
C LEU A 144 17.39 -9.13 12.99
N GLU A 145 18.44 -8.39 12.66
CA GLU A 145 19.84 -8.80 12.84
C GLU A 145 20.17 -8.99 14.32
N ASP A 146 19.80 -8.04 15.19
CA ASP A 146 19.98 -8.15 16.64
C ASP A 146 19.25 -9.36 17.21
N LYS A 147 18.01 -9.61 16.75
CA LYS A 147 17.17 -10.69 17.25
C LYS A 147 17.56 -12.08 16.76
N TYR A 148 17.96 -12.22 15.50
CA TYR A 148 18.16 -13.53 14.84
C TYR A 148 19.60 -13.80 14.42
N GLY A 149 20.50 -12.83 14.58
CA GLY A 149 21.95 -12.95 14.35
C GLY A 149 22.28 -13.52 12.97
N ASP A 150 23.15 -14.55 12.97
CA ASP A 150 23.63 -15.18 11.74
C ASP A 150 22.52 -15.76 10.85
N ARG A 151 21.39 -16.17 11.44
CA ARG A 151 20.26 -16.71 10.67
C ARG A 151 19.67 -15.64 9.75
N TYR A 152 19.54 -14.42 10.25
CA TYR A 152 19.11 -13.27 9.44
C TYR A 152 20.19 -12.92 8.40
N ARG A 153 21.46 -12.79 8.80
CA ARG A 153 22.55 -12.42 7.88
C ARG A 153 22.66 -13.36 6.68
N ARG A 154 22.70 -14.68 6.90
CA ARG A 154 22.75 -15.69 5.82
C ARG A 154 21.54 -15.67 4.89
N TRP A 155 20.37 -15.27 5.39
CA TRP A 155 19.18 -15.11 4.55
C TRP A 155 19.22 -13.79 3.77
N ALA A 156 19.64 -12.71 4.40
CA ALA A 156 19.72 -11.38 3.82
C ALA A 156 20.77 -11.29 2.70
N GLU A 157 21.93 -11.93 2.85
CA GLU A 157 23.01 -11.97 1.85
C GLU A 157 22.56 -12.50 0.48
N LYS A 158 21.58 -13.41 0.47
CA LYS A 158 21.08 -14.07 -0.75
C LYS A 158 19.72 -13.56 -1.23
N THR A 159 19.16 -12.54 -0.57
CA THR A 159 17.80 -12.05 -0.83
C THR A 159 17.83 -10.53 -1.09
N PRO A 160 17.37 -10.06 -2.25
CA PRO A 160 17.42 -8.63 -2.58
C PRO A 160 16.53 -7.80 -1.65
N VAL A 161 16.86 -6.52 -1.48
CA VAL A 161 16.15 -5.61 -0.55
C VAL A 161 14.67 -5.46 -0.94
N PHE A 162 14.41 -5.02 -2.18
CA PHE A 162 13.11 -4.45 -2.57
C PHE A 162 12.57 -5.01 -3.89
N LEU A 163 13.39 -5.13 -4.94
CA LEU A 163 12.93 -5.71 -6.20
C LEU A 163 12.93 -7.24 -6.11
N PRO A 164 11.86 -7.93 -6.55
CA PRO A 164 11.80 -9.38 -6.49
C PRO A 164 12.80 -9.96 -7.49
N ARG A 165 13.60 -10.93 -7.04
CA ARG A 165 14.22 -11.85 -7.99
C ARG A 165 13.14 -12.76 -8.59
N LEU A 166 13.37 -13.27 -9.80
CA LEU A 166 12.44 -14.18 -10.49
C LEU A 166 12.74 -15.67 -10.22
N SER A 167 13.70 -15.97 -9.34
CA SER A 167 14.17 -17.33 -9.04
C SER A 167 14.30 -17.57 -7.53
N GLY A 168 14.49 -18.81 -7.11
CA GLY A 168 14.69 -19.14 -5.69
C GLY A 168 13.42 -19.01 -4.84
N TRP A 169 12.25 -19.27 -5.43
CA TRP A 169 10.98 -19.35 -4.71
C TRP A 169 11.02 -20.48 -3.68
N VAL A 170 10.74 -20.14 -2.43
CA VAL A 170 10.56 -21.12 -1.35
C VAL A 170 9.09 -21.16 -0.98
N ARG A 171 8.47 -22.35 -1.04
CA ARG A 171 7.04 -22.51 -0.74
C ARG A 171 6.71 -21.96 0.65
N PRO A 172 5.59 -21.23 0.83
CA PRO A 172 5.17 -20.73 2.13
C PRO A 172 5.08 -21.84 3.17
N ALA A 173 5.56 -21.57 4.39
CA ALA A 173 5.53 -22.53 5.50
C ALA A 173 4.10 -22.81 6.02
N LEU A 174 3.15 -21.94 5.71
CA LEU A 174 1.77 -21.99 6.15
C LEU A 174 0.84 -22.01 4.93
N PRO A 175 -0.35 -22.65 4.99
CA PRO A 175 -1.33 -22.59 3.90
C PRO A 175 -1.91 -21.18 3.74
N PHE A 176 -2.52 -20.86 2.62
CA PHE A 176 -3.15 -19.54 2.43
C PHE A 176 -4.38 -19.38 3.33
N SER A 177 -4.56 -18.21 3.94
CA SER A 177 -5.72 -17.90 4.79
C SER A 177 -6.47 -16.67 4.28
N PHE A 178 -7.57 -16.90 3.55
CA PHE A 178 -8.48 -15.84 3.11
C PHE A 178 -9.03 -15.01 4.28
N LYS A 179 -9.35 -15.66 5.41
CA LYS A 179 -9.84 -14.96 6.62
C LYS A 179 -8.82 -13.97 7.16
N THR A 180 -7.53 -14.31 7.14
CA THR A 180 -6.46 -13.41 7.58
C THR A 180 -6.36 -12.21 6.64
N VAL A 181 -6.47 -12.43 5.33
CA VAL A 181 -6.49 -11.35 4.33
C VAL A 181 -7.67 -10.41 4.57
N LEU A 182 -8.89 -10.94 4.62
CA LEU A 182 -10.09 -10.15 4.87
C LEU A 182 -9.97 -9.35 6.17
N ARG A 183 -9.45 -9.96 7.25
CA ARG A 183 -9.29 -9.31 8.55
C ARG A 183 -8.28 -8.15 8.53
N ARG A 184 -7.21 -8.25 7.75
CA ARG A 184 -6.09 -7.28 7.79
C ARG A 184 -6.16 -6.22 6.68
N GLU A 185 -6.74 -6.56 5.53
CA GLU A 185 -6.69 -5.73 4.32
C GLU A 185 -8.01 -5.02 3.97
N TYR A 186 -9.13 -5.32 4.66
CA TYR A 186 -10.39 -4.56 4.47
C TYR A 186 -10.26 -3.03 4.62
N PRO A 187 -9.42 -2.46 5.52
CA PRO A 187 -9.25 -1.02 5.58
C PRO A 187 -8.47 -0.48 4.37
N GLY A 188 -7.55 -1.28 3.82
CA GLY A 188 -6.79 -0.91 2.63
C GLY A 188 -7.67 -0.91 1.38
N PHE A 189 -8.54 -1.93 1.24
CA PHE A 189 -9.56 -1.96 0.20
C PHE A 189 -10.44 -0.71 0.21
N TYR A 190 -11.01 -0.40 1.39
CA TYR A 190 -11.85 0.77 1.55
C TYR A 190 -11.12 2.08 1.24
N LEU A 191 -9.87 2.21 1.70
CA LEU A 191 -9.04 3.39 1.44
C LEU A 191 -8.83 3.62 -0.06
N ILE A 192 -8.59 2.56 -0.84
CA ILE A 192 -8.45 2.69 -2.30
C ILE A 192 -9.77 3.17 -2.92
N THR A 193 -10.89 2.52 -2.59
CA THR A 193 -12.19 2.88 -3.17
C THR A 193 -12.63 4.30 -2.83
N ILE A 194 -12.42 4.75 -1.60
CA ILE A 194 -12.79 6.13 -1.20
C ILE A 194 -11.82 7.16 -1.76
N PHE A 195 -10.54 6.83 -1.86
CA PHE A 195 -9.54 7.76 -2.41
C PHE A 195 -9.86 8.09 -3.88
N PHE A 196 -10.03 7.06 -4.72
CA PHE A 196 -10.36 7.28 -6.13
C PHE A 196 -11.70 7.99 -6.28
N PHE A 197 -12.76 7.52 -5.61
CA PHE A 197 -14.05 8.23 -5.65
C PHE A 197 -13.93 9.72 -5.32
N VAL A 198 -13.17 10.08 -4.27
CA VAL A 198 -13.01 11.47 -3.87
C VAL A 198 -12.18 12.26 -4.89
N VAL A 199 -11.11 11.69 -5.44
CA VAL A 199 -10.28 12.38 -6.43
C VAL A 199 -11.07 12.64 -7.72
N GLU A 200 -11.72 11.62 -8.27
CA GLU A 200 -12.52 11.73 -9.50
C GLU A 200 -13.68 12.72 -9.31
N TRP A 201 -14.40 12.62 -8.18
CA TRP A 201 -15.45 13.58 -7.86
C TRP A 201 -14.91 15.01 -7.72
N LEU A 202 -13.76 15.18 -7.07
CA LEU A 202 -13.15 16.50 -6.93
C LEU A 202 -12.70 17.04 -8.28
N GLU A 203 -12.19 16.19 -9.18
CA GLU A 203 -11.81 16.58 -10.53
C GLU A 203 -13.03 17.13 -11.30
N ALA A 204 -14.09 16.33 -11.40
CA ALA A 204 -15.35 16.74 -12.03
C ALA A 204 -15.93 18.03 -11.42
N PHE A 205 -15.93 18.15 -10.08
CA PHE A 205 -16.50 19.30 -9.40
C PHE A 205 -15.63 20.57 -9.50
N VAL A 206 -14.31 20.44 -9.35
CA VAL A 206 -13.39 21.58 -9.23
C VAL A 206 -12.88 22.02 -10.60
N LEU A 207 -12.51 21.08 -11.47
CA LEU A 207 -11.93 21.38 -12.78
C LEU A 207 -13.05 21.54 -13.83
N ASP A 208 -13.96 20.57 -13.92
CA ASP A 208 -14.98 20.56 -14.98
C ASP A 208 -16.26 21.34 -14.63
N LYS A 209 -16.37 21.76 -13.35
CA LYS A 209 -17.54 22.48 -12.80
C LYS A 209 -18.83 21.67 -12.91
N GLU A 210 -18.72 20.36 -12.92
CA GLU A 210 -19.83 19.46 -13.04
C GLU A 210 -20.56 19.28 -11.69
N SER A 211 -21.88 19.11 -11.76
CA SER A 211 -22.66 18.77 -10.56
C SER A 211 -22.51 17.30 -10.23
N PHE A 212 -22.57 16.95 -8.94
CA PHE A 212 -22.49 15.56 -8.48
C PHE A 212 -23.49 14.60 -9.15
N VAL A 213 -24.69 15.10 -9.48
CA VAL A 213 -25.74 14.28 -10.11
C VAL A 213 -25.43 13.98 -11.56
N ALA A 214 -24.86 14.95 -12.28
CA ALA A 214 -24.42 14.75 -13.66
C ALA A 214 -23.23 13.79 -13.70
N TRP A 215 -22.23 14.02 -12.84
CA TRP A 215 -21.03 13.18 -12.78
C TRP A 215 -21.35 11.70 -12.52
N ILE A 216 -22.23 11.40 -11.56
CA ILE A 216 -22.65 10.01 -11.29
C ILE A 216 -23.44 9.40 -12.45
N ALA A 217 -24.18 10.20 -13.23
CA ALA A 217 -24.90 9.71 -14.38
C ALA A 217 -23.93 9.30 -15.51
N GLU A 218 -22.81 9.99 -15.63
CA GLU A 218 -21.75 9.72 -16.62
C GLU A 218 -20.83 8.58 -16.15
N GLU A 219 -20.40 8.61 -14.89
CA GLU A 219 -19.43 7.67 -14.29
C GLU A 219 -19.98 6.91 -13.06
N PRO A 220 -21.03 6.07 -13.23
CA PRO A 220 -21.64 5.35 -12.11
C PRO A 220 -20.70 4.31 -11.46
N ALA A 221 -19.62 3.93 -12.14
CA ALA A 221 -18.67 2.93 -11.68
C ALA A 221 -17.96 3.35 -10.38
N TRP A 222 -17.57 4.62 -10.24
CA TRP A 222 -16.89 5.11 -9.04
C TRP A 222 -17.79 5.03 -7.81
N LEU A 223 -19.07 5.40 -7.97
CA LEU A 223 -20.07 5.22 -6.92
C LEU A 223 -20.25 3.75 -6.57
N ALA A 224 -20.35 2.87 -7.56
CA ALA A 224 -20.46 1.43 -7.33
C ALA A 224 -19.26 0.87 -6.55
N PHE A 225 -18.03 1.28 -6.89
CA PHE A 225 -16.83 0.90 -6.14
C PHE A 225 -16.85 1.40 -4.70
N LEU A 226 -17.23 2.66 -4.48
CA LEU A 226 -17.37 3.20 -3.13
C LEU A 226 -18.42 2.44 -2.31
N VAL A 227 -19.57 2.14 -2.91
CA VAL A 227 -20.66 1.41 -2.26
C VAL A 227 -20.20 0.01 -1.86
N VAL A 228 -19.61 -0.75 -2.79
CA VAL A 228 -19.04 -2.08 -2.51
C VAL A 228 -17.95 -2.01 -1.45
N GLY A 229 -17.06 -1.02 -1.55
CA GLY A 229 -16.02 -0.73 -0.57
C GLY A 229 -16.58 -0.49 0.83
N THR A 230 -17.62 0.34 0.93
CA THR A 230 -18.30 0.71 2.18
C THR A 230 -18.98 -0.49 2.82
N PHE A 231 -19.78 -1.24 2.06
CA PHE A 231 -20.45 -2.44 2.57
C PHE A 231 -19.44 -3.50 3.01
N THR A 232 -18.38 -3.71 2.24
CA THR A 232 -17.28 -4.63 2.61
C THR A 232 -16.60 -4.18 3.90
N TYR A 233 -16.30 -2.88 4.02
CA TYR A 233 -15.68 -2.31 5.21
C TYR A 233 -16.55 -2.48 6.45
N VAL A 234 -17.82 -2.08 6.37
CA VAL A 234 -18.78 -2.16 7.48
C VAL A 234 -18.99 -3.62 7.87
N GLY A 235 -19.26 -4.50 6.90
CA GLY A 235 -19.47 -5.93 7.14
C GLY A 235 -18.27 -6.59 7.82
N LEU A 236 -17.06 -6.38 7.30
CA LEU A 236 -15.85 -6.97 7.89
C LEU A 236 -15.45 -6.31 9.22
N ARG A 237 -15.72 -5.01 9.41
CA ARG A 237 -15.50 -4.33 10.69
C ARG A 237 -16.44 -4.85 11.77
N VAL A 238 -17.72 -5.04 11.45
CA VAL A 238 -18.73 -5.64 12.35
C VAL A 238 -18.35 -7.08 12.66
N ALA A 239 -18.07 -7.89 11.65
CA ALA A 239 -17.65 -9.28 11.83
C ALA A 239 -16.39 -9.38 12.72
N ARG A 240 -15.40 -8.51 12.50
CA ARG A 240 -14.18 -8.48 13.32
C ARG A 240 -14.43 -8.07 14.77
N LYS A 241 -15.36 -7.15 15.03
CA LYS A 241 -15.63 -6.61 16.37
C LYS A 241 -16.58 -7.49 17.19
N HIS A 242 -17.52 -8.15 16.53
CA HIS A 242 -18.64 -8.83 17.19
C HIS A 242 -18.66 -10.36 16.99
N THR A 243 -17.77 -10.93 16.18
CA THR A 243 -17.72 -12.38 15.93
C THR A 243 -16.30 -12.93 15.99
N SER A 244 -16.18 -14.25 16.14
CA SER A 244 -14.91 -14.99 15.99
C SER A 244 -14.66 -15.50 14.57
N TRP A 245 -15.53 -15.19 13.59
CA TRP A 245 -15.50 -15.78 12.25
C TRP A 245 -14.17 -15.54 11.52
N LEU A 246 -13.58 -14.36 11.71
CA LEU A 246 -12.28 -13.96 11.16
C LEU A 246 -11.08 -14.33 12.03
N ALA A 247 -11.29 -14.96 13.19
CA ALA A 247 -10.20 -15.46 14.02
C ALA A 247 -9.61 -16.74 13.38
N VAL A 248 -8.29 -16.79 13.30
CA VAL A 248 -7.55 -17.94 12.76
C VAL A 248 -6.49 -18.30 13.78
N ALA A 249 -6.53 -19.52 14.33
CA ALA A 249 -5.56 -19.97 15.30
C ALA A 249 -4.14 -19.91 14.70
N GLY A 250 -3.19 -19.38 15.47
CA GLY A 250 -1.81 -19.19 14.99
C GLY A 250 -1.61 -18.05 13.97
N ARG A 251 -2.59 -17.14 13.75
CA ARG A 251 -2.48 -15.98 12.84
C ARG A 251 -3.16 -14.68 13.32
#